data_AF-A0A482UYV6-F1
#
_entry.id   AF-A0A482UYV6-F1
#
_cell.length_a   1.000
_cell.length_b   1.000
_cell.length_c   1.000
_cell.angle_alpha   90.00
_cell.angle_beta   90.00
_cell.angle_gamma   90.00
#
_symmetry.space_group_name_H-M   'P 1'
#
loop_
_entity.id
_entity.type
_entity.pdbx_description
1 polymer ?
#
loop_
_entity_poly.entity_id
_entity_poly.type
_entity_poly.pdbx_seq_one_letter_code
_entity_poly.pdbx_strand_id
1 'polypeptide(L)'
;MIEGGLPKLLGSLGWRTKLFPALTTDATFRQDHTFKNDSRMKNGYQVGRVSEAIRDHVIQECKPDNFPLILGGDHCISIGTLSAIVGARPNSKIVWVDAHADINTPDSTHSGNMHGMPVAFLMGLVKNPSSFPGFEWFKPLIKPSDIVYIGLRDLDDQEKVFIKELNIKAFTVRLWLCLFMLLVY
;
A
#
# COMPACT_ATOMS: atom_id res chain seq x y z
N MET A 1 -0.19 13.91 12.79
CA MET A 1 1.07 13.19 13.12
C MET A 1 2.25 14.14 13.29
N ILE A 2 2.58 14.98 12.30
CA ILE A 2 3.69 15.94 12.42
C ILE A 2 3.46 16.95 13.56
N GLU A 3 2.30 17.61 13.56
CA GLU A 3 1.88 18.50 14.66
C GLU A 3 1.73 17.77 16.00
N GLY A 4 1.51 16.45 15.95
CA GLY A 4 1.47 15.58 17.13
C GLY A 4 2.85 15.27 17.73
N GLY A 5 3.94 15.87 17.22
CA GLY A 5 5.26 15.76 17.83
C GLY A 5 6.09 14.55 17.39
N LEU A 6 5.69 13.82 16.34
CA LEU A 6 6.42 12.65 15.84
C LEU A 6 7.92 12.93 15.59
N PRO A 7 8.34 14.04 14.95
CA PRO A 7 9.77 14.32 14.78
C PRO A 7 10.52 14.47 16.11
N LYS A 8 9.89 15.11 17.10
CA LYS A 8 10.48 15.29 18.44
C LYS A 8 10.62 13.95 19.16
N LEU A 9 9.61 13.08 19.05
CA LEU A 9 9.65 11.72 19.59
C LEU A 9 10.80 10.91 18.98
N LEU A 10 10.92 10.88 17.66
CA LEU A 10 12.00 10.19 16.97
C LEU A 10 13.38 10.73 17.40
N GLY A 11 13.51 12.05 17.52
CA GLY A 11 14.72 12.69 18.05
C GLY A 11 15.06 12.25 19.48
N SER A 12 14.05 12.11 20.35
CA SER A 12 14.26 11.61 21.73
C SER A 12 14.71 10.15 21.80
N LEU A 13 14.42 9.37 20.76
CA LEU A 13 14.88 7.99 20.58
C LEU A 13 16.25 7.89 19.89
N GLY A 14 16.92 9.02 19.64
CA GLY A 14 18.25 9.09 19.02
C GLY A 14 18.25 9.10 17.49
N TRP A 15 17.09 9.20 16.84
CA TRP A 15 17.03 9.26 15.37
C TRP A 15 17.31 10.66 14.84
N ARG A 16 18.11 10.73 13.77
CA ARG A 16 18.25 11.95 12.97
C ARG A 16 17.18 11.96 11.89
N THR A 17 16.23 12.89 11.98
CA THR A 17 15.11 12.97 11.04
C THR A 17 15.31 14.10 10.03
N LYS A 18 15.12 13.80 8.74
CA LYS A 18 14.93 14.80 7.68
C LYS A 18 13.46 14.78 7.28
N LEU A 19 12.73 15.88 7.49
CA LEU A 19 11.34 16.01 7.07
C LEU A 19 11.30 16.59 5.65
N PHE A 20 10.51 15.95 4.79
CA PHE A 20 10.20 16.45 3.46
C PHE A 20 8.85 17.15 3.47
N PRO A 21 8.66 18.19 2.64
CA PRO A 21 7.34 18.77 2.42
C PRO A 21 6.34 17.71 1.99
N ALA A 22 5.06 17.89 2.34
CA ALA A 22 4.01 17.04 1.81
C ALA A 22 4.04 17.11 0.27
N LEU A 23 3.91 15.95 -0.38
CA LEU A 23 3.74 15.91 -1.83
C LEU A 23 2.42 16.59 -2.16
N THR A 24 2.49 17.85 -2.58
CA THR A 24 1.34 18.58 -3.07
C THR A 24 1.03 18.05 -4.45
N THR A 25 -0.10 17.38 -4.58
CA THR A 25 -0.68 17.09 -5.88
C THR A 25 -1.12 18.44 -6.44
N ASP A 26 -0.38 18.99 -7.41
CA ASP A 26 -0.76 20.23 -8.08
C ASP A 26 -2.21 20.14 -8.61
N ALA A 27 -2.82 21.31 -8.88
CA ALA A 27 -4.17 21.40 -9.44
C ALA A 27 -4.37 20.55 -10.72
N THR A 28 -3.29 20.20 -11.41
CA THR A 28 -3.24 19.28 -12.56
C THR A 28 -3.73 17.86 -12.23
N PHE A 29 -3.47 17.33 -11.02
CA PHE A 29 -3.99 16.03 -10.60
C PHE A 29 -5.50 16.06 -10.33
N ARG A 30 -6.03 17.23 -9.94
CA ARG A 30 -7.44 17.39 -9.56
C ARG A 30 -8.40 17.58 -10.74
N GLN A 31 -7.90 17.97 -11.92
CA GLN A 31 -8.75 18.55 -12.97
C GLN A 31 -8.70 17.86 -14.34
N ASP A 32 -8.04 16.71 -14.49
CA ASP A 32 -8.18 15.99 -15.76
C ASP A 32 -9.50 15.19 -15.80
N HIS A 33 -10.60 15.89 -16.06
CA HIS A 33 -11.93 15.33 -16.27
C HIS A 33 -12.08 14.60 -17.62
N THR A 34 -11.01 14.50 -18.42
CA THR A 34 -11.08 13.85 -19.73
C THR A 34 -11.13 12.32 -19.64
N PHE A 35 -10.69 11.74 -18.52
CA PHE A 35 -10.75 10.31 -18.29
C PHE A 35 -12.10 9.91 -17.70
N LYS A 36 -12.79 8.99 -18.38
CA LYS A 36 -14.02 8.37 -17.86
C LYS A 36 -13.71 7.69 -16.53
N ASN A 37 -14.47 8.07 -15.50
CA ASN A 37 -14.39 7.44 -14.19
C ASN A 37 -14.88 5.98 -14.32
N ASP A 38 -14.00 5.00 -14.14
CA ASP A 38 -14.39 3.60 -14.02
C ASP A 38 -15.00 3.40 -12.63
N SER A 39 -16.27 3.00 -12.57
CA SER A 39 -16.95 2.78 -11.28
C SER A 39 -16.30 1.70 -10.44
N ARG A 40 -15.49 0.82 -11.05
CA ARG A 40 -14.70 -0.21 -10.39
C ARG A 40 -13.36 0.29 -9.86
N MET A 41 -12.91 1.47 -10.28
CA MET A 41 -11.66 2.11 -9.86
C MET A 41 -11.86 3.62 -9.68
N LYS A 42 -12.60 3.98 -8.63
CA LYS A 42 -12.90 5.38 -8.31
C LYS A 42 -11.62 6.18 -8.16
N ASN A 43 -11.53 7.28 -8.90
CA ASN A 43 -10.36 8.17 -8.93
C ASN A 43 -9.07 7.48 -9.41
N GLY A 44 -9.18 6.44 -10.24
CA GLY A 44 -8.02 5.61 -10.61
C GLY A 44 -6.88 6.37 -11.27
N TYR A 45 -7.20 7.34 -12.14
CA TYR A 45 -6.17 8.21 -12.72
C TYR A 45 -5.38 8.95 -11.63
N GLN A 46 -6.08 9.60 -10.69
CA GLN A 46 -5.44 10.34 -9.61
C GLN A 46 -4.60 9.42 -8.72
N VAL A 47 -5.13 8.25 -8.36
CA VAL A 47 -4.40 7.26 -7.56
C VAL A 47 -3.12 6.84 -8.26
N GLY A 48 -3.18 6.52 -9.56
CA GLY A 48 -2.02 6.12 -10.35
C GLY A 48 -0.95 7.23 -10.42
N ARG A 49 -1.36 8.45 -10.75
CA ARG A 49 -0.44 9.60 -10.86
C ARG A 49 0.20 9.96 -9.51
N VAL A 50 -0.58 9.97 -8.42
CA VAL A 50 -0.06 10.27 -7.07
C VAL A 50 0.89 9.17 -6.59
N SER A 51 0.55 7.92 -6.87
CA SER A 51 1.42 6.78 -6.57
C SER A 51 2.74 6.86 -7.33
N GLU A 52 2.75 7.33 -8.58
CA GLU A 52 3.98 7.59 -9.32
C GLU A 52 4.85 8.65 -8.63
N ALA A 53 4.24 9.79 -8.27
CA ALA A 53 4.94 10.89 -7.62
C ALA A 53 5.54 10.45 -6.27
N ILE A 54 4.81 9.63 -5.51
CA ILE A 54 5.31 9.02 -4.27
C ILE A 54 6.50 8.11 -4.57
N ARG A 55 6.39 7.22 -5.57
CA ARG A 55 7.48 6.32 -5.97
C ARG A 55 8.74 7.12 -6.28
N ASP A 56 8.62 8.12 -7.14
CA ASP A 56 9.75 8.91 -7.63
C ASP A 56 10.42 9.69 -6.50
N HIS A 57 9.62 10.29 -5.62
CA HIS A 57 10.15 10.99 -4.45
C HIS A 57 10.88 10.06 -3.49
N VAL A 58 10.34 8.86 -3.23
CA VAL A 58 11.01 7.86 -2.38
C VAL A 58 12.31 7.39 -3.03
N ILE A 59 12.33 7.15 -4.34
CA ILE A 59 13.56 6.78 -5.07
C ILE A 59 14.61 7.89 -4.97
N GLN A 60 14.20 9.15 -5.11
CA GLN A 60 15.10 10.31 -5.09
C GLN A 60 15.72 10.55 -3.71
N GLU A 61 14.93 10.43 -2.65
CA GLU A 61 15.34 10.84 -1.30
C GLU A 61 15.79 9.70 -0.38
N CYS A 62 15.34 8.46 -0.64
CA CYS A 62 15.68 7.31 0.18
C CYS A 62 17.04 6.71 -0.24
N LYS A 63 18.11 7.28 0.30
CA LYS A 63 19.46 6.68 0.22
C LYS A 63 19.51 5.29 0.89
N PRO A 64 20.45 4.41 0.50
CA PRO A 64 20.54 3.04 1.04
C PRO A 64 20.58 2.96 2.58
N ASP A 65 21.22 3.92 3.24
CA ASP A 65 21.40 3.96 4.70
C ASP A 65 20.26 4.65 5.46
N ASN A 66 19.26 5.18 4.75
CA ASN A 66 18.11 5.84 5.35
C ASN A 66 16.93 4.87 5.50
N PHE A 67 16.19 5.03 6.60
CA PHE A 67 14.91 4.39 6.81
C PHE A 67 13.78 5.33 6.37
N PRO A 68 13.04 5.02 5.28
CA PRO A 68 11.95 5.89 4.84
C PRO A 68 10.72 5.69 5.74
N LEU A 69 10.27 6.78 6.37
CA LEU A 69 8.98 6.83 7.07
C LEU A 69 8.00 7.66 6.26
N ILE A 70 7.04 7.00 5.62
CA ILE A 70 6.03 7.65 4.79
C ILE A 70 4.75 7.85 5.61
N LEU A 71 4.28 9.09 5.65
CA LEU A 71 3.00 9.45 6.24
C LEU A 71 2.04 9.79 5.11
N GLY A 72 0.94 9.08 5.00
CA GLY A 72 -0.06 9.36 3.97
C GLY A 72 -1.49 9.39 4.51
N GLY A 73 -2.42 9.39 3.57
CA GLY A 73 -3.86 9.34 3.83
C GLY A 73 -4.38 7.92 3.78
N ASP A 74 -5.05 7.56 2.69
CA ASP A 74 -5.54 6.20 2.48
C ASP A 74 -4.43 5.23 2.06
N HIS A 75 -4.77 3.92 2.03
CA HIS A 75 -3.79 2.87 1.79
C HIS A 75 -3.28 2.81 0.34
N CYS A 76 -3.83 3.57 -0.61
CA CYS A 76 -3.34 3.60 -2.00
C CYS A 76 -1.89 4.05 -2.11
N ILE A 77 -1.40 4.83 -1.12
CA ILE A 77 0.02 5.24 -1.06
C ILE A 77 0.99 4.05 -1.06
N SER A 78 0.53 2.87 -0.63
CA SER A 78 1.32 1.64 -0.62
C SER A 78 1.76 1.22 -2.03
N ILE A 79 0.97 1.52 -3.07
CA ILE A 79 1.32 1.26 -4.48
C ILE A 79 2.65 1.96 -4.80
N GLY A 80 2.73 3.28 -4.58
CA GLY A 80 3.94 4.06 -4.85
C GLY A 80 5.11 3.69 -3.94
N THR A 81 4.86 3.59 -2.62
CA THR A 81 5.93 3.32 -1.65
C THR A 81 6.55 1.94 -1.82
N LEU A 82 5.74 0.89 -2.01
CA LEU A 82 6.26 -0.47 -2.20
C LEU A 82 6.88 -0.64 -3.58
N SER A 83 6.38 0.01 -4.63
CA SER A 83 7.06 0.03 -5.93
C SER A 83 8.47 0.61 -5.84
N ALA A 84 8.68 1.66 -5.05
CA ALA A 84 10.02 2.22 -4.82
C ALA A 84 10.90 1.30 -3.96
N ILE A 85 10.38 0.85 -2.80
CA ILE A 85 11.17 0.09 -1.83
C ILE A 85 11.53 -1.30 -2.37
N VAL A 86 10.56 -2.05 -2.89
CA VAL A 86 10.80 -3.39 -3.45
C VAL A 86 11.60 -3.30 -4.74
N GLY A 87 11.38 -2.27 -5.56
CA GLY A 87 12.18 -2.02 -6.76
C GLY A 87 13.67 -1.81 -6.45
N ALA A 88 13.99 -1.06 -5.38
CA ALA A 88 15.37 -0.86 -4.93
C ALA A 88 15.94 -2.03 -4.12
N ARG A 89 15.08 -2.80 -3.44
CA ARG A 89 15.46 -3.92 -2.56
C ARG A 89 14.56 -5.13 -2.85
N PRO A 90 14.84 -5.92 -3.91
CA PRO A 90 13.95 -6.99 -4.38
C PRO A 90 13.72 -8.14 -3.39
N ASN A 91 14.57 -8.28 -2.37
CA ASN A 91 14.45 -9.30 -1.33
C ASN A 91 13.62 -8.86 -0.11
N SER A 92 13.05 -7.65 -0.14
CA SER A 92 12.24 -7.11 0.95
C SER A 92 11.01 -7.99 1.23
N LYS A 93 10.63 -8.07 2.51
CA LYS A 93 9.43 -8.76 2.96
C LYS A 93 8.46 -7.74 3.56
N ILE A 94 7.17 -8.01 3.41
CA ILE A 94 6.08 -7.09 3.75
C ILE A 94 5.30 -7.68 4.91
N VAL A 95 5.18 -6.90 5.97
CA VAL A 95 4.25 -7.18 7.06
C VAL A 95 3.10 -6.20 6.93
N TRP A 96 1.95 -6.70 6.50
CA TRP A 96 0.74 -5.90 6.28
C TRP A 96 -0.14 -5.96 7.52
N VAL A 97 -0.10 -4.88 8.30
CA VAL A 97 -0.85 -4.78 9.56
C VAL A 97 -2.12 -3.96 9.30
N ASP A 98 -3.24 -4.64 9.09
CA ASP A 98 -4.50 -4.00 8.75
C ASP A 98 -5.70 -4.86 9.17
N ALA A 99 -6.87 -4.25 9.28
CA ALA A 99 -8.14 -4.93 9.44
C ALA A 99 -8.58 -5.66 8.16
N HIS A 100 -8.21 -5.12 6.99
CA HIS A 100 -8.56 -5.59 5.65
C HIS A 100 -7.34 -6.17 4.93
N ALA A 101 -7.57 -6.95 3.87
CA ALA A 101 -6.46 -7.51 3.08
C ALA A 101 -6.00 -6.59 1.96
N ASP A 102 -6.85 -5.64 1.53
CA ASP A 102 -6.56 -4.69 0.47
C ASP A 102 -6.12 -5.36 -0.85
N ILE A 103 -6.70 -6.54 -1.11
CA ILE A 103 -6.34 -7.44 -2.22
C ILE A 103 -7.49 -7.65 -3.20
N ASN A 104 -8.47 -6.74 -3.22
CA ASN A 104 -9.50 -6.74 -4.26
C ASN A 104 -8.93 -6.30 -5.62
N THR A 105 -9.45 -6.87 -6.70
CA THR A 105 -9.23 -6.40 -8.06
C THR A 105 -10.39 -5.49 -8.50
N PRO A 106 -10.26 -4.76 -9.62
CA PRO A 106 -11.40 -4.05 -10.22
C PRO A 106 -12.59 -4.96 -10.54
N ASP A 107 -12.36 -6.25 -10.77
CA ASP A 107 -13.41 -7.21 -11.08
C ASP A 107 -14.05 -7.84 -9.82
N SER A 108 -13.38 -7.80 -8.66
CA SER A 108 -13.90 -8.37 -7.41
C SER A 108 -14.52 -7.36 -6.45
N THR A 109 -14.14 -6.09 -6.55
CA THR A 109 -14.62 -5.06 -5.63
C THR A 109 -16.14 -4.86 -5.72
N HIS A 110 -16.77 -4.64 -4.57
CA HIS A 110 -18.17 -4.18 -4.51
C HIS A 110 -18.29 -2.65 -4.47
N SER A 111 -17.26 -1.96 -3.97
CA SER A 111 -17.30 -0.52 -3.72
C SER A 111 -16.65 0.30 -4.83
N GLY A 112 -15.71 -0.28 -5.58
CA GLY A 112 -14.87 0.45 -6.52
C GLY A 112 -13.81 1.35 -5.87
N ASN A 113 -13.71 1.35 -4.54
CA ASN A 113 -12.75 2.19 -3.84
C ASN A 113 -11.35 1.57 -3.94
N MET A 114 -10.40 2.34 -4.48
CA MET A 114 -9.06 1.83 -4.76
C MET A 114 -8.21 1.52 -3.53
N HIS A 115 -8.53 2.04 -2.34
CA HIS A 115 -7.75 1.77 -1.12
C HIS A 115 -7.81 0.29 -0.69
N GLY A 116 -8.81 -0.47 -1.14
CA GLY A 116 -8.92 -1.91 -0.92
C GLY A 116 -8.26 -2.78 -2.01
N MET A 117 -7.51 -2.18 -2.93
CA MET A 117 -6.87 -2.86 -4.08
C MET A 117 -5.33 -2.84 -4.14
N PRO A 118 -4.56 -2.08 -3.33
CA PRO A 118 -3.13 -1.94 -3.56
C PRO A 118 -2.35 -3.25 -3.64
N VAL A 119 -2.67 -4.23 -2.78
CA VAL A 119 -1.97 -5.51 -2.78
C VAL A 119 -2.24 -6.28 -4.05
N ALA A 120 -3.47 -6.23 -4.58
CA ALA A 120 -3.82 -6.89 -5.84
C ALA A 120 -3.03 -6.34 -7.03
N PHE A 121 -2.86 -5.01 -7.09
CA PHE A 121 -2.00 -4.36 -8.10
C PHE A 121 -0.56 -4.83 -7.97
N LEU A 122 0.01 -4.72 -6.76
CA LEU A 122 1.40 -5.02 -6.47
C LEU A 122 1.77 -6.50 -6.67
N MET A 123 0.81 -7.41 -6.44
CA MET A 123 0.96 -8.84 -6.60
C MET A 123 0.66 -9.33 -8.03
N GLY A 124 0.16 -8.45 -8.91
CA GLY A 124 -0.10 -8.78 -10.31
C GLY A 124 -1.40 -9.55 -10.53
N LEU A 125 -2.36 -9.44 -9.61
CA LEU A 125 -3.70 -10.04 -9.76
C LEU A 125 -4.58 -9.24 -10.72
N VAL A 126 -4.25 -7.96 -10.92
CA VAL A 126 -4.92 -7.09 -11.89
C VAL A 126 -4.33 -7.32 -13.28
N LYS A 127 -5.18 -7.67 -14.26
CA LYS A 127 -4.75 -7.88 -15.64
C LYS A 127 -4.35 -6.56 -16.31
N ASN A 128 -3.19 -6.53 -16.96
CA ASN A 128 -2.67 -5.38 -17.71
C ASN A 128 -2.78 -4.05 -16.94
N PRO A 129 -2.19 -3.93 -15.72
CA PRO A 129 -2.40 -2.77 -14.87
C PRO A 129 -1.86 -1.48 -15.53
N SER A 130 -0.84 -1.59 -16.38
CA SER A 130 -0.28 -0.45 -17.12
C SER A 130 -1.18 0.10 -18.23
N SER A 131 -2.29 -0.58 -18.54
CA SER A 131 -3.30 -0.06 -19.48
C SER A 131 -4.32 0.87 -18.82
N PHE A 132 -4.37 0.92 -17.48
CA PHE A 132 -5.22 1.88 -16.79
C PHE A 132 -4.57 3.27 -16.86
N PRO A 133 -5.35 4.33 -17.20
CA PRO A 133 -4.85 5.69 -17.21
C PRO A 133 -4.18 6.06 -15.89
N GLY A 134 -2.97 6.62 -15.95
CA GLY A 134 -2.18 7.01 -14.78
C GLY A 134 -1.34 5.90 -14.15
N PHE A 135 -1.47 4.66 -14.61
CA PHE A 135 -0.69 3.50 -14.18
C PHE A 135 0.32 3.02 -15.22
N GLU A 136 0.59 3.79 -16.28
CA GLU A 136 1.48 3.40 -17.39
C GLU A 136 2.89 3.02 -16.89
N TRP A 137 3.33 3.64 -15.80
CA TRP A 137 4.61 3.42 -15.13
C TRP A 137 4.66 2.13 -14.28
N PHE A 138 3.50 1.59 -13.94
CA PHE A 138 3.35 0.59 -12.89
C PHE A 138 3.73 -0.81 -13.37
N LYS A 139 4.42 -1.55 -12.49
CA LYS A 139 4.77 -2.96 -12.69
C LYS A 139 4.54 -3.72 -11.38
N PRO A 140 3.90 -4.91 -11.41
CA PRO A 140 3.83 -5.80 -10.25
C PRO A 140 5.21 -6.27 -9.82
N LEU A 141 5.45 -6.33 -8.51
CA LEU A 141 6.78 -6.60 -7.95
C LEU A 141 6.75 -7.55 -6.74
N ILE A 142 5.58 -7.88 -6.20
CA ILE A 142 5.44 -8.61 -4.94
C ILE A 142 4.94 -10.03 -5.21
N LYS A 143 5.56 -11.02 -4.58
CA LYS A 143 5.09 -12.41 -4.63
C LYS A 143 4.22 -12.70 -3.40
N PRO A 144 3.25 -13.64 -3.49
CA PRO A 144 2.48 -14.09 -2.33
C PRO A 144 3.35 -14.53 -1.13
N SER A 145 4.53 -15.11 -1.40
CA SER A 145 5.49 -15.55 -0.38
C SER A 145 6.23 -14.41 0.34
N ASP A 146 6.13 -13.18 -0.17
CA ASP A 146 6.86 -12.02 0.34
C ASP A 146 6.00 -11.16 1.28
N ILE A 147 4.73 -11.51 1.47
CA ILE A 147 3.79 -10.79 2.32
C ILE A 147 3.21 -11.69 3.42
N VAL A 148 3.04 -11.11 4.60
CA VAL A 148 2.28 -11.70 5.70
C VAL A 148 1.26 -10.70 6.23
N TYR A 149 0.02 -11.13 6.42
CA TYR A 149 -1.02 -10.31 7.03
C TYR A 149 -1.12 -10.50 8.52
N ILE A 150 -1.35 -9.40 9.23
CA ILE A 150 -1.54 -9.36 10.68
C ILE A 150 -2.73 -8.46 11.00
N GLY A 151 -3.69 -8.98 11.79
CA GLY A 151 -4.82 -8.19 12.29
C GLY A 151 -6.09 -8.26 11.44
N LEU A 152 -6.11 -9.12 10.41
CA LEU A 152 -7.27 -9.29 9.54
C LEU A 152 -8.52 -9.65 10.35
N ARG A 153 -9.61 -8.96 10.05
CA ARG A 153 -10.91 -9.19 10.70
C ARG A 153 -12.11 -8.81 9.85
N ASP A 154 -11.89 -8.03 8.80
CA ASP A 154 -12.94 -7.57 7.89
C ASP A 154 -12.47 -7.84 6.46
N LEU A 155 -13.03 -8.87 5.83
CA LEU A 155 -12.57 -9.38 4.53
C LEU A 155 -13.78 -9.67 3.64
N ASP A 156 -13.70 -9.20 2.40
CA ASP A 156 -14.63 -9.63 1.36
C ASP A 156 -14.42 -11.12 1.05
N ASP A 157 -15.46 -11.77 0.53
CA ASP A 157 -15.38 -13.21 0.23
C ASP A 157 -14.32 -13.53 -0.82
N GLN A 158 -14.14 -12.65 -1.82
CA GLN A 158 -13.09 -12.84 -2.82
C GLN A 158 -11.68 -12.64 -2.24
N GLU A 159 -11.49 -11.76 -1.26
CA GLU A 159 -10.20 -11.60 -0.60
C GLU A 159 -9.81 -12.87 0.18
N LYS A 160 -10.78 -13.53 0.83
CA LYS A 160 -10.56 -14.82 1.50
C LYS A 160 -10.13 -15.90 0.51
N VAL A 161 -10.75 -15.91 -0.68
CA VAL A 161 -10.38 -16.82 -1.77
C VAL A 161 -8.94 -16.56 -2.22
N PHE A 162 -8.57 -15.31 -2.51
CA PHE A 162 -7.21 -14.97 -2.92
C PHE A 162 -6.16 -15.37 -1.86
N ILE A 163 -6.40 -15.08 -0.58
CA ILE A 163 -5.48 -15.48 0.50
C ILE A 163 -5.27 -16.99 0.52
N LYS A 164 -6.34 -17.77 0.37
CA LYS A 164 -6.29 -19.23 0.40
C LYS A 164 -5.61 -19.82 -0.84
N GLU A 165 -6.00 -19.38 -2.04
CA GLU A 165 -5.48 -19.90 -3.31
C GLU A 165 -4.00 -19.55 -3.51
N LEU A 166 -3.60 -18.34 -3.12
CA LEU A 166 -2.22 -17.88 -3.22
C LEU A 166 -1.35 -18.34 -2.04
N ASN A 167 -1.93 -19.09 -1.08
CA ASN A 167 -1.27 -19.59 0.12
C ASN A 167 -0.53 -18.49 0.92
N ILE A 168 -1.20 -17.34 1.10
CA ILE A 168 -0.64 -16.20 1.81
C ILE A 168 -0.76 -16.42 3.31
N LYS A 169 0.33 -16.19 4.05
CA LYS A 169 0.31 -16.28 5.51
C LYS A 169 -0.55 -15.14 6.08
N ALA A 170 -1.58 -15.48 6.84
CA ALA A 170 -2.49 -14.50 7.43
C ALA A 170 -2.84 -14.85 8.88
N PHE A 171 -2.64 -13.90 9.77
CA PHE A 171 -2.98 -13.99 11.19
C PHE A 171 -4.15 -13.06 11.50
N THR A 172 -5.34 -13.64 11.67
CA THR A 172 -6.55 -12.87 12.02
C THR A 172 -6.57 -12.49 13.49
N VAL A 173 -7.38 -11.50 13.88
CA VAL A 173 -7.55 -11.13 15.31
C VAL A 173 -8.01 -12.30 16.19
N ARG A 174 -8.77 -13.26 15.63
CA ARG A 174 -9.17 -14.48 16.35
C ARG A 174 -7.98 -15.37 16.69
N LEU A 175 -6.96 -15.41 15.82
CA LEU A 175 -5.70 -16.11 16.08
C LEU A 175 -4.79 -15.36 17.08
N TRP A 176 -4.85 -14.01 17.09
CA TRP A 176 -4.06 -13.19 18.01
C TRP A 176 -4.44 -13.37 19.48
N LEU A 177 -5.74 -13.47 19.77
CA LEU A 177 -6.22 -13.76 21.14
C LEU A 177 -5.72 -15.12 21.64
N CYS A 178 -5.66 -16.14 20.76
CA CYS A 178 -5.13 -17.45 21.13
C CYS A 178 -3.60 -17.45 21.32
N LEU A 179 -2.83 -16.68 20.53
CA LEU A 179 -1.37 -16.62 20.68
C LEU A 179 -0.95 -15.92 21.98
N PHE A 180 -1.67 -14.86 22.38
CA PHE A 180 -1.48 -14.23 23.69
C PHE A 180 -1.93 -15.14 24.84
N MET A 181 -3.04 -15.87 24.70
CA MET A 181 -3.45 -16.87 25.71
C MET A 181 -2.42 -18.00 25.86
N LEU A 182 -1.79 -18.46 24.78
CA LEU A 182 -0.78 -19.53 24.82
C LEU A 182 0.60 -19.07 25.33
N LEU A 183 0.92 -17.79 25.25
CA LEU A 183 2.18 -17.23 25.78
C LEU A 183 2.05 -16.76 27.25
N VAL A 184 0.85 -16.86 27.84
CA VAL A 184 0.56 -16.45 29.23
C VAL A 184 0.30 -17.68 30.15
N TYR A 185 0.60 -18.90 29.69
CA TYR A 185 0.64 -20.09 30.54
C TYR A 185 2.00 -20.78 30.51
#